data_AF-A0A967RD37-F1
#
_entry.id   AF-A0A967RD37-F1
#
_cell.length_a   1.000
_cell.length_b   1.000
_cell.length_c   1.000
_cell.angle_alpha   90.00
_cell.angle_beta   90.00
_cell.angle_gamma   90.00
#
_symmetry.space_group_name_H-M   'P 1'
#
loop_
_entity.id
_entity.type
_entity.pdbx_description
1 polymer ?
#
loop_
_entity_poly.entity_id
_entity_poly.type
_entity_poly.pdbx_seq_one_letter_code
_entity_poly.pdbx_strand_id
1 'polypeptide(L)'
;MLEGCTIIGGYADSTAHRFMGGGIYIYKASPTVMNCTFTGNWALNYGGGMCIDTDSQPVITNCNFIANSATDGAGADNEYSNPTFVNCLFADNWAWEYNADSYGGAGMYNFYSNPTVINCVFAVNGSPGWGDGGGMQNNNGSPTLINCTFCGNYSANGRTRAGGIYNLYESNPRLTNCILWGNTNPEGQGQSAQIYGGHPVINYSCIEGWTGELGGIGNIGADPCFVKVGCWFPGYLKDESSEDLPVWGDYHLLQTSPCIDIADNNGLPDDISDLDGDGETVERLPFDIDSNPRIFDGDNDNIPVVDMGAYEFLNETPIADAGPDQVAECACNTAHGTKVILDGTNSSDPDHGPLTYTWTGPFLESPIQGAAPTVTLEGGCPGEYVITLVVNDGIENSEPNEVVITVVDTTRPEFELSVMPTMLWPPNHKMMEITPSWTVRDDCDASADVSLVSIVAHEGDDTIGEGHTSNDIEIGNDGSIFVRSERSGNNMGRIYIITYQAVDEVGNRSVRSANVSVPHEFKLLARIGERWLCRSNNINVPEDLNSDGIVNLMDIAIFSNNWIR
;
A
#
# COMPACT_ATOMS: atom_id res chain seq x y z
N MET A 1 41.19 4.18 26.46
CA MET A 1 39.77 4.10 26.09
C MET A 1 39.35 5.46 25.61
N LEU A 2 38.71 5.52 24.45
CA LEU A 2 38.01 6.70 23.94
C LEU A 2 36.53 6.30 23.78
N GLU A 3 35.63 7.09 24.34
CA GLU A 3 34.21 6.74 24.39
C GLU A 3 33.34 7.98 24.16
N GLY A 4 32.25 7.82 23.41
CA GLY A 4 31.19 8.84 23.31
C GLY A 4 31.60 10.13 22.62
N CYS A 5 32.67 10.11 21.83
CA CYS A 5 33.27 11.32 21.25
C CYS A 5 32.87 11.51 19.78
N THR A 6 32.63 12.76 19.37
CA THR A 6 32.57 13.15 17.96
C THR A 6 33.88 13.82 17.56
N ILE A 7 34.61 13.20 16.63
CA ILE A 7 35.85 13.68 16.03
C ILE A 7 35.51 14.21 14.64
N ILE A 8 35.60 15.53 14.47
CA ILE A 8 35.15 16.22 13.26
C ILE A 8 36.15 17.27 12.77
N GLY A 9 36.30 17.37 11.46
CA GLY A 9 37.11 18.41 10.81
C GLY A 9 38.61 18.30 11.08
N GLY A 10 39.08 17.12 11.49
CA GLY A 10 40.49 16.81 11.61
C GLY A 10 41.18 16.92 10.24
N TYR A 11 42.43 17.40 10.22
CA TYR A 11 43.12 17.77 8.99
C TYR A 11 44.61 17.41 9.06
N ALA A 12 45.06 16.52 8.18
CA ALA A 12 46.44 16.06 8.14
C ALA A 12 47.03 16.18 6.72
N ASP A 13 47.83 17.21 6.46
CA ASP A 13 48.27 17.63 5.11
C ASP A 13 49.72 17.29 4.75
N SER A 14 50.37 16.44 5.54
CA SER A 14 51.79 16.15 5.39
C SER A 14 52.04 14.66 5.20
N THR A 15 53.06 14.34 4.40
CA THR A 15 53.51 12.97 4.14
C THR A 15 54.38 12.38 5.26
N ALA A 16 54.74 13.15 6.30
CA ALA A 16 55.51 12.59 7.41
C ALA A 16 54.59 11.77 8.32
N HIS A 17 55.04 10.60 8.77
CA HIS A 17 54.30 9.64 9.63
C HIS A 17 53.60 10.23 10.88
N ARG A 18 53.94 11.46 11.30
CA ARG A 18 53.29 12.14 12.42
C ARG A 18 52.04 12.93 12.02
N PHE A 19 51.67 12.91 10.75
CA PHE A 19 50.55 13.66 10.17
C PHE A 19 49.64 12.73 9.34
N MET A 20 49.45 11.50 9.82
CA MET A 20 48.44 10.56 9.32
C MET A 20 47.25 10.57 10.27
N GLY A 21 46.10 10.01 9.89
CA GLY A 21 44.96 9.91 10.79
C GLY A 21 44.29 11.27 11.01
N GLY A 22 43.55 11.76 10.01
CA GLY A 22 42.88 13.07 10.04
C GLY A 22 42.10 13.28 11.34
N GLY A 23 41.33 12.27 11.75
CA GLY A 23 40.69 12.21 13.07
C GLY A 23 41.62 11.65 14.16
N ILE A 24 42.06 10.39 14.04
CA ILE A 24 42.93 9.73 15.02
C ILE A 24 44.05 8.93 14.33
N TYR A 25 45.25 9.00 14.90
CA TYR A 25 46.37 8.13 14.56
C TYR A 25 46.75 7.24 15.74
N ILE A 26 46.72 5.92 15.53
CA ILE A 26 47.09 4.89 16.50
C ILE A 26 48.42 4.28 16.05
N TYR A 27 49.48 4.46 16.85
CA TYR A 27 50.81 3.98 16.55
C TYR A 27 51.37 3.16 17.72
N LYS A 28 51.69 1.88 17.49
CA LYS A 28 52.19 0.94 18.51
C LYS A 28 51.33 0.92 19.78
N ALA A 29 50.01 0.91 19.59
CA ALA A 29 49.05 0.97 20.68
C ALA A 29 47.79 0.16 20.34
N SER A 30 47.08 -0.28 21.39
CA SER A 30 45.84 -1.06 21.26
C SER A 30 44.72 -0.48 22.14
N PRO A 31 44.28 0.77 21.88
CA PRO A 31 43.18 1.36 22.62
C PRO A 31 41.84 0.71 22.26
N THR A 32 40.90 0.70 23.23
CA THR A 32 39.47 0.55 22.93
C THR A 32 38.89 1.90 22.53
N VAL A 33 38.14 1.93 21.41
CA VAL A 33 37.38 3.09 20.92
C VAL A 33 35.92 2.64 20.81
N MET A 34 35.01 3.31 21.49
CA MET A 34 33.60 2.90 21.49
C MET A 34 32.65 4.07 21.37
N ASN A 35 31.48 3.87 20.76
CA ASN A 35 30.40 4.88 20.70
C ASN A 35 30.89 6.24 20.16
N CYS A 36 31.81 6.22 19.20
CA CYS A 36 32.42 7.44 18.65
C CYS A 36 31.95 7.70 17.22
N THR A 37 31.95 8.96 16.81
CA THR A 37 31.69 9.36 15.42
C THR A 37 32.89 10.11 14.86
N PHE A 38 33.43 9.64 13.76
CA PHE A 38 34.47 10.26 12.95
C PHE A 38 33.83 10.80 11.69
N THR A 39 33.73 12.12 11.56
CA THR A 39 33.08 12.71 10.38
C THR A 39 33.76 13.92 9.80
N GLY A 40 33.76 14.06 8.47
CA GLY A 40 34.35 15.21 7.80
C GLY A 40 35.85 15.39 8.09
N ASN A 41 36.55 14.31 8.48
CA ASN A 41 37.98 14.37 8.71
C ASN A 41 38.72 14.11 7.41
N TRP A 42 39.87 14.76 7.26
CA TRP A 42 40.65 14.74 6.03
C TRP A 42 42.11 14.42 6.30
N ALA A 43 42.67 13.52 5.49
CA ALA A 43 44.10 13.24 5.45
C ALA A 43 44.64 13.29 4.02
N LEU A 44 45.90 13.69 3.86
CA LEU A 44 46.55 13.70 2.55
C LEU A 44 46.80 12.28 2.04
N ASN A 45 47.23 11.37 2.92
CA ASN A 45 47.56 10.00 2.52
C ASN A 45 46.62 9.00 3.19
N TYR A 46 46.76 8.79 4.50
CA TYR A 46 46.23 7.60 5.17
C TYR A 46 45.24 7.95 6.28
N GLY A 47 44.06 7.33 6.25
CA GLY A 47 43.12 7.32 7.36
C GLY A 47 42.50 8.69 7.60
N GLY A 48 41.49 9.07 6.81
CA GLY A 48 40.78 10.33 6.99
C GLY A 48 40.14 10.37 8.38
N GLY A 49 39.34 9.36 8.70
CA GLY A 49 38.79 9.14 10.03
C GLY A 49 39.83 8.60 11.00
N MET A 50 40.46 7.47 10.66
CA MET A 50 41.42 6.79 11.53
C MET A 50 42.55 6.13 10.74
N CYS A 51 43.79 6.26 11.21
CA CYS A 51 44.95 5.50 10.74
C CYS A 51 45.50 4.65 11.89
N ILE A 52 45.71 3.35 11.62
CA ILE A 52 46.17 2.34 12.57
C ILE A 52 47.45 1.72 12.02
N ASP A 53 48.56 1.93 12.72
CA ASP A 53 49.90 1.62 12.20
C ASP A 53 50.75 0.87 13.24
N THR A 54 51.61 -0.01 12.70
CA THR A 54 52.73 -0.68 13.36
C THR A 54 52.33 -1.47 14.60
N ASP A 55 52.02 -2.76 14.41
CA ASP A 55 51.72 -3.74 15.46
C ASP A 55 50.59 -3.30 16.41
N SER A 56 49.67 -2.46 15.92
CA SER A 56 48.52 -1.97 16.68
C SER A 56 47.34 -2.94 16.57
N GLN A 57 46.62 -3.13 17.67
CA GLN A 57 45.45 -4.04 17.74
C GLN A 57 44.30 -3.38 18.54
N PRO A 58 43.82 -2.19 18.14
CA PRO A 58 42.67 -1.58 18.79
C PRO A 58 41.39 -2.40 18.59
N VAL A 59 40.47 -2.25 19.53
CA VAL A 59 39.07 -2.73 19.41
C VAL A 59 38.18 -1.50 19.24
N ILE A 60 37.46 -1.46 18.14
CA ILE A 60 36.58 -0.36 17.75
C ILE A 60 35.14 -0.90 17.72
N THR A 61 34.28 -0.38 18.57
CA THR A 61 32.91 -0.89 18.76
C THR A 61 31.90 0.24 18.61
N ASN A 62 30.78 0.03 17.93
CA ASN A 62 29.69 1.03 17.83
C ASN A 62 30.19 2.40 17.33
N CYS A 63 31.06 2.40 16.31
CA CYS A 63 31.65 3.64 15.80
C CYS A 63 31.21 3.94 14.37
N ASN A 64 31.03 5.23 14.09
CA ASN A 64 30.57 5.71 12.80
C ASN A 64 31.68 6.52 12.11
N PHE A 65 32.11 6.09 10.93
CA PHE A 65 33.06 6.76 10.04
C PHE A 65 32.29 7.29 8.83
N ILE A 66 31.95 8.57 8.86
CA ILE A 66 31.02 9.19 7.90
C ILE A 66 31.67 10.36 7.16
N ALA A 67 31.64 10.39 5.83
CA ALA A 67 32.11 11.54 5.05
C ALA A 67 33.56 11.94 5.35
N ASN A 68 34.43 10.97 5.64
CA ASN A 68 35.87 11.22 5.79
C ASN A 68 36.56 11.08 4.44
N SER A 69 37.72 11.72 4.29
CA SER A 69 38.45 11.72 3.03
C SER A 69 39.95 11.51 3.22
N ALA A 70 40.54 10.64 2.42
CA ALA A 70 41.98 10.40 2.36
C ALA A 70 42.38 9.85 0.99
N THR A 71 43.66 9.61 0.74
CA THR A 71 44.05 8.85 -0.45
C THR A 71 43.78 7.36 -0.28
N ASP A 72 44.10 6.82 0.89
CA ASP A 72 43.88 5.42 1.24
C ASP A 72 43.13 5.34 2.57
N GLY A 73 42.15 4.43 2.66
CA GLY A 73 41.45 4.14 3.91
C GLY A 73 40.72 5.36 4.48
N ALA A 74 39.93 6.07 3.68
CA ALA A 74 39.34 7.35 4.09
C ALA A 74 38.52 7.24 5.39
N GLY A 75 37.74 6.17 5.55
CA GLY A 75 37.16 5.82 6.85
C GLY A 75 38.23 5.31 7.83
N ALA A 76 38.81 4.14 7.53
CA ALA A 76 39.91 3.57 8.29
C ALA A 76 41.05 3.03 7.41
N ASP A 77 42.27 3.34 7.81
CA ASP A 77 43.50 2.82 7.21
C ASP A 77 44.25 1.93 8.22
N ASN A 78 44.63 0.73 7.79
CA ASN A 78 45.28 -0.29 8.62
C ASN A 78 46.61 -0.74 8.01
N GLU A 79 47.72 -0.29 8.56
CA GLU A 79 49.07 -0.65 8.14
C GLU A 79 49.77 -1.54 9.18
N TYR A 80 50.18 -2.75 8.76
CA TYR A 80 50.92 -3.71 9.59
C TYR A 80 50.26 -3.95 10.96
N SER A 81 48.93 -4.00 10.99
CA SER A 81 48.11 -3.97 12.20
C SER A 81 46.87 -4.86 12.03
N ASN A 82 46.34 -5.38 13.12
CA ASN A 82 45.17 -6.28 13.07
C ASN A 82 44.08 -5.80 14.03
N PRO A 83 43.39 -4.70 13.70
CA PRO A 83 42.31 -4.18 14.54
C PRO A 83 41.04 -5.04 14.45
N THR A 84 40.16 -4.86 15.41
CA THR A 84 38.82 -5.44 15.40
C THR A 84 37.76 -4.36 15.37
N PHE A 85 36.85 -4.44 14.41
CA PHE A 85 35.70 -3.55 14.26
C PHE A 85 34.42 -4.35 14.51
N VAL A 86 33.57 -3.85 15.42
CA VAL A 86 32.28 -4.46 15.78
C VAL A 86 31.20 -3.39 15.70
N ASN A 87 30.08 -3.68 15.05
CA ASN A 87 28.92 -2.76 14.95
C ASN A 87 29.31 -1.36 14.44
N CYS A 88 30.18 -1.29 13.44
CA CYS A 88 30.67 -0.01 12.90
C CYS A 88 30.04 0.32 11.55
N LEU A 89 29.74 1.60 11.34
CA LEU A 89 29.27 2.13 10.06
C LEU A 89 30.42 2.86 9.36
N PHE A 90 30.72 2.48 8.12
CA PHE A 90 31.58 3.21 7.20
C PHE A 90 30.71 3.72 6.05
N ALA A 91 30.36 5.00 6.08
CA ALA A 91 29.46 5.58 5.11
C ALA A 91 30.03 6.83 4.43
N ASP A 92 29.80 6.97 3.12
CA ASP A 92 30.14 8.17 2.36
C ASP A 92 31.63 8.58 2.49
N ASN A 93 32.53 7.63 2.76
CA ASN A 93 33.95 7.96 2.82
C ASN A 93 34.52 8.03 1.41
N TRP A 94 35.50 8.92 1.23
CA TRP A 94 36.00 9.30 -0.08
C TRP A 94 37.51 9.12 -0.19
N ALA A 95 37.94 8.11 -0.96
CA ALA A 95 39.32 7.96 -1.40
C ALA A 95 39.62 8.81 -2.64
N TRP A 96 40.52 9.79 -2.53
CA TRP A 96 40.88 10.68 -3.63
C TRP A 96 42.31 10.43 -4.14
N GLU A 97 42.53 10.62 -5.43
CA GLU A 97 43.83 10.37 -6.05
C GLU A 97 44.83 11.49 -5.74
N TYR A 98 45.96 11.16 -5.11
CA TYR A 98 47.11 12.05 -5.03
C TYR A 98 48.21 11.67 -6.06
N ASN A 99 48.34 10.38 -6.43
CA ASN A 99 49.30 9.90 -7.43
C ASN A 99 48.88 8.54 -8.05
N ALA A 100 49.59 8.11 -9.10
CA ALA A 100 49.31 6.86 -9.83
C ALA A 100 49.48 5.56 -9.02
N ASP A 101 50.04 5.64 -7.81
CA ASP A 101 50.23 4.53 -6.87
C ASP A 101 49.21 4.60 -5.71
N SER A 102 48.22 5.49 -5.77
CA SER A 102 47.13 5.55 -4.77
C SER A 102 46.33 4.26 -4.80
N TYR A 103 46.15 3.64 -3.64
CA TYR A 103 45.63 2.29 -3.56
C TYR A 103 44.10 2.30 -3.50
N GLY A 104 43.46 3.17 -2.73
CA GLY A 104 41.98 3.24 -2.62
C GLY A 104 41.46 2.74 -1.27
N GLY A 105 40.34 2.01 -1.25
CA GLY A 105 39.73 1.54 0.01
C GLY A 105 38.98 2.64 0.75
N ALA A 106 38.03 3.32 0.10
CA ALA A 106 37.43 4.53 0.68
C ALA A 106 36.77 4.28 2.05
N GLY A 107 36.04 3.18 2.22
CA GLY A 107 35.59 2.74 3.54
C GLY A 107 36.76 2.26 4.41
N MET A 108 37.52 1.26 3.93
CA MET A 108 38.67 0.71 4.63
C MET A 108 39.80 0.26 3.69
N TYR A 109 41.05 0.56 4.06
CA TYR A 109 42.24 0.04 3.40
C TYR A 109 43.09 -0.81 4.35
N ASN A 110 43.52 -1.99 3.89
CA ASN A 110 44.29 -2.96 4.66
C ASN A 110 45.61 -3.28 3.97
N PHE A 111 46.72 -2.83 4.54
CA PHE A 111 48.06 -3.08 4.03
C PHE A 111 48.87 -3.96 4.98
N TYR A 112 49.20 -5.17 4.55
CA TYR A 112 49.83 -6.20 5.40
C TYR A 112 49.09 -6.42 6.73
N SER A 113 47.76 -6.31 6.68
CA SER A 113 46.86 -6.25 7.82
C SER A 113 45.71 -7.24 7.65
N ASN A 114 45.29 -7.89 8.73
CA ASN A 114 44.19 -8.87 8.74
C ASN A 114 43.15 -8.47 9.81
N PRO A 115 42.41 -7.37 9.61
CA PRO A 115 41.42 -6.96 10.58
C PRO A 115 40.28 -7.99 10.69
N THR A 116 39.63 -8.01 11.84
CA THR A 116 38.37 -8.73 12.05
C THR A 116 37.24 -7.70 12.04
N VAL A 117 36.23 -7.91 11.22
CA VAL A 117 35.12 -6.97 11.02
C VAL A 117 33.82 -7.74 11.17
N ILE A 118 33.01 -7.31 12.14
CA ILE A 118 31.81 -8.03 12.60
C ILE A 118 30.65 -7.03 12.63
N ASN A 119 29.49 -7.40 12.07
CA ASN A 119 28.28 -6.56 12.10
C ASN A 119 28.49 -5.14 11.56
N CYS A 120 29.39 -4.97 10.60
CA CYS A 120 29.71 -3.65 10.07
C CYS A 120 29.01 -3.40 8.75
N VAL A 121 28.69 -2.13 8.50
CA VAL A 121 28.07 -1.67 7.27
C VAL A 121 29.05 -0.77 6.52
N PHE A 122 29.33 -1.10 5.26
CA PHE A 122 30.10 -0.29 4.33
C PHE A 122 29.14 0.22 3.25
N ALA A 123 28.75 1.48 3.37
CA ALA A 123 27.68 2.08 2.60
C ALA A 123 28.18 3.25 1.75
N VAL A 124 27.97 3.19 0.43
CA VAL A 124 28.10 4.36 -0.44
C VAL A 124 29.50 5.01 -0.36
N ASN A 125 30.54 4.23 -0.06
CA ASN A 125 31.92 4.72 -0.05
C ASN A 125 32.45 4.77 -1.48
N GLY A 126 33.17 5.84 -1.81
CA GLY A 126 33.54 6.16 -3.19
C GLY A 126 35.04 6.37 -3.38
N SER A 127 35.59 5.72 -4.41
CA SER A 127 36.94 5.97 -4.91
C SER A 127 36.87 6.57 -6.34
N PRO A 128 36.46 7.85 -6.52
CA PRO A 128 36.43 8.46 -7.84
C PRO A 128 37.84 8.74 -8.39
N GLY A 129 37.99 8.71 -9.72
CA GLY A 129 39.29 8.80 -10.40
C GLY A 129 39.89 7.42 -10.67
N TRP A 130 41.17 7.23 -10.33
CA TRP A 130 41.88 5.96 -10.49
C TRP A 130 41.98 5.13 -9.20
N GLY A 131 41.29 5.52 -8.13
CA GLY A 131 41.26 4.75 -6.88
C GLY A 131 40.47 3.45 -6.99
N ASP A 132 40.79 2.47 -6.13
CA ASP A 132 40.19 1.13 -6.15
C ASP A 132 39.36 0.85 -4.89
N GLY A 133 38.56 -0.22 -4.90
CA GLY A 133 37.88 -0.74 -3.71
C GLY A 133 37.07 0.30 -2.95
N GLY A 134 35.92 0.73 -3.47
CA GLY A 134 35.09 1.75 -2.83
C GLY A 134 34.79 1.42 -1.35
N GLY A 135 34.32 0.21 -1.06
CA GLY A 135 34.02 -0.24 0.29
C GLY A 135 35.28 -0.63 1.06
N MET A 136 36.02 -1.62 0.55
CA MET A 136 37.25 -2.11 1.15
C MET A 136 38.28 -2.49 0.10
N GLN A 137 39.55 -2.27 0.42
CA GLN A 137 40.66 -2.82 -0.33
C GLN A 137 41.68 -3.51 0.57
N ASN A 138 42.17 -4.67 0.08
CA ASN A 138 43.15 -5.49 0.76
C ASN A 138 44.41 -5.62 -0.08
N ASN A 139 45.56 -5.33 0.51
CA ASN A 139 46.88 -5.39 -0.11
C ASN A 139 47.84 -6.18 0.80
N ASN A 140 48.12 -7.42 0.39
CA ASN A 140 48.82 -8.42 1.22
C ASN A 140 48.15 -8.65 2.59
N GLY A 141 46.83 -8.48 2.65
CA GLY A 141 46.01 -8.61 3.85
C GLY A 141 44.81 -9.51 3.60
N SER A 142 44.43 -10.33 4.59
CA SER A 142 43.32 -11.28 4.48
C SER A 142 42.36 -11.07 5.65
N PRO A 143 41.49 -10.04 5.59
CA PRO A 143 40.55 -9.75 6.65
C PRO A 143 39.52 -10.87 6.83
N THR A 144 38.96 -10.95 8.03
CA THR A 144 37.81 -11.79 8.35
C THR A 144 36.59 -10.89 8.49
N LEU A 145 35.57 -11.14 7.68
CA LEU A 145 34.30 -10.41 7.62
C LEU A 145 33.18 -11.35 8.04
N ILE A 146 32.43 -10.99 9.07
CA ILE A 146 31.31 -11.77 9.58
C ILE A 146 30.10 -10.86 9.68
N ASN A 147 28.98 -11.25 9.08
CA ASN A 147 27.73 -10.49 9.17
C ASN A 147 27.89 -9.03 8.77
N CYS A 148 28.64 -8.77 7.70
CA CYS A 148 28.86 -7.43 7.20
C CYS A 148 28.01 -7.16 5.96
N THR A 149 27.56 -5.91 5.81
CA THR A 149 26.82 -5.45 4.63
C THR A 149 27.65 -4.43 3.87
N PHE A 150 28.01 -4.73 2.62
CA PHE A 150 28.65 -3.81 1.68
C PHE A 150 27.64 -3.40 0.62
N CYS A 151 27.17 -2.16 0.68
CA CYS A 151 26.13 -1.70 -0.25
C CYS A 151 26.43 -0.36 -0.93
N GLY A 152 26.22 -0.32 -2.24
CA GLY A 152 26.28 0.92 -3.01
C GLY A 152 27.66 1.56 -3.12
N ASN A 153 28.73 0.85 -2.77
CA ASN A 153 30.09 1.38 -2.85
C ASN A 153 30.56 1.44 -4.30
N TYR A 154 31.40 2.43 -4.62
CA TYR A 154 31.76 2.77 -5.99
C TYR A 154 33.27 2.87 -6.20
N SER A 155 33.73 2.28 -7.31
CA SER A 155 35.08 2.46 -7.85
C SER A 155 35.01 3.02 -9.27
N ALA A 156 35.76 4.08 -9.57
CA ALA A 156 35.77 4.70 -10.91
C ALA A 156 36.82 4.13 -11.86
N ASN A 157 37.70 3.22 -11.40
CA ASN A 157 38.84 2.79 -12.21
C ASN A 157 38.41 1.87 -13.38
N GLY A 158 38.84 2.21 -14.60
CA GLY A 158 38.54 1.45 -15.82
C GLY A 158 39.25 0.09 -15.97
N ARG A 159 39.93 -0.39 -14.92
CA ARG A 159 40.40 -1.77 -14.80
C ARG A 159 39.39 -2.50 -13.91
N THR A 160 39.02 -3.74 -14.24
CA THR A 160 38.16 -4.68 -13.49
C THR A 160 38.44 -4.66 -11.96
N ARG A 161 37.92 -3.70 -11.21
CA ARG A 161 38.22 -3.49 -9.79
C ARG A 161 36.90 -3.30 -9.06
N ALA A 162 36.73 -3.97 -7.93
CA ALA A 162 35.45 -4.00 -7.24
C ALA A 162 35.11 -2.64 -6.61
N GLY A 163 33.84 -2.25 -6.67
CA GLY A 163 33.29 -1.20 -5.83
C GLY A 163 33.15 -1.65 -4.39
N GLY A 164 32.80 -2.93 -4.15
CA GLY A 164 32.68 -3.52 -2.82
C GLY A 164 34.04 -3.83 -2.20
N ILE A 165 34.61 -5.00 -2.52
CA ILE A 165 35.88 -5.48 -1.93
C ILE A 165 36.90 -5.80 -3.03
N TYR A 166 38.02 -5.08 -3.04
CA TYR A 166 39.12 -5.33 -3.97
C TYR A 166 40.34 -5.96 -3.29
N ASN A 167 40.80 -7.09 -3.81
CA ASN A 167 41.93 -7.84 -3.26
C ASN A 167 43.14 -7.81 -4.20
N LEU A 168 44.28 -7.38 -3.69
CA LEU A 168 45.56 -7.31 -4.40
C LEU A 168 46.56 -8.33 -3.87
N TYR A 169 47.44 -8.78 -4.77
CA TYR A 169 48.54 -9.69 -4.45
C TYR A 169 48.05 -10.97 -3.74
N GLU A 170 48.59 -11.28 -2.55
CA GLU A 170 48.28 -12.49 -1.78
C GLU A 170 47.08 -12.34 -0.83
N SER A 171 46.19 -11.38 -1.08
CA SER A 171 45.02 -11.10 -0.24
C SER A 171 43.88 -12.09 -0.48
N ASN A 172 43.46 -12.82 0.55
CA ASN A 172 42.42 -13.86 0.48
C ASN A 172 41.44 -13.71 1.66
N PRO A 173 40.51 -12.74 1.61
CA PRO A 173 39.61 -12.47 2.72
C PRO A 173 38.65 -13.63 2.96
N ARG A 174 38.13 -13.72 4.20
CA ARG A 174 37.11 -14.69 4.61
C ARG A 174 35.80 -13.96 4.85
N LEU A 175 34.74 -14.35 4.17
CA LEU A 175 33.40 -13.81 4.31
C LEU A 175 32.46 -14.90 4.81
N THR A 176 31.75 -14.63 5.89
CA THR A 176 30.70 -15.49 6.44
C THR A 176 29.47 -14.64 6.72
N ASN A 177 28.27 -15.09 6.33
CA ASN A 177 27.02 -14.40 6.61
C ASN A 177 26.99 -12.95 6.07
N CYS A 178 27.71 -12.63 4.99
CA CYS A 178 27.82 -11.24 4.50
C CYS A 178 26.84 -10.95 3.35
N ILE A 179 26.48 -9.68 3.17
CA ILE A 179 25.78 -9.19 1.97
C ILE A 179 26.68 -8.21 1.21
N LEU A 180 26.92 -8.46 -0.08
CA LEU A 180 27.56 -7.53 -1.01
C LEU A 180 26.58 -7.23 -2.15
N TRP A 181 25.99 -6.03 -2.16
CA TRP A 181 24.90 -5.69 -3.08
C TRP A 181 24.95 -4.25 -3.59
N GLY A 182 24.60 -4.01 -4.85
CA GLY A 182 24.53 -2.67 -5.43
C GLY A 182 25.88 -1.97 -5.59
N ASN A 183 26.99 -2.63 -5.28
CA ASN A 183 28.32 -2.07 -5.49
C ASN A 183 28.62 -1.96 -6.99
N THR A 184 29.32 -0.90 -7.37
CA THR A 184 29.47 -0.51 -8.78
C THR A 184 30.94 -0.29 -9.16
N ASN A 185 31.26 -0.64 -10.40
CA ASN A 185 32.49 -0.26 -11.07
C ASN A 185 32.18 0.12 -12.54
N PRO A 186 33.16 0.51 -13.36
CA PRO A 186 32.87 0.91 -14.75
C PRO A 186 32.36 -0.23 -15.66
N GLU A 187 32.43 -1.48 -15.22
CA GLU A 187 31.89 -2.64 -15.94
C GLU A 187 30.44 -2.96 -15.54
N GLY A 188 29.94 -2.38 -14.45
CA GLY A 188 28.56 -2.52 -13.99
C GLY A 188 28.45 -2.91 -12.52
N GLN A 189 27.47 -3.77 -12.23
CA GLN A 189 27.07 -4.21 -10.88
C GLN A 189 27.17 -5.73 -10.65
N GLY A 190 27.79 -6.46 -11.59
CA GLY A 190 27.94 -7.92 -11.47
C GLY A 190 28.90 -8.34 -10.35
N GLN A 191 29.14 -9.64 -10.21
CA GLN A 191 30.00 -10.22 -9.17
C GLN A 191 31.37 -9.53 -9.03
N SER A 192 32.00 -9.13 -10.15
CA SER A 192 33.29 -8.43 -10.15
C SER A 192 33.24 -7.01 -9.56
N ALA A 193 32.07 -6.37 -9.53
CA ALA A 193 31.85 -5.10 -8.85
C ALA A 193 31.67 -5.30 -7.33
N GLN A 194 31.15 -6.46 -6.92
CA GLN A 194 30.96 -6.81 -5.52
C GLN A 194 32.29 -7.21 -4.86
N ILE A 195 33.00 -8.16 -5.46
CA ILE A 195 34.29 -8.65 -4.96
C ILE A 195 35.18 -9.08 -6.11
N TYR A 196 36.45 -8.67 -6.08
CA TYR A 196 37.40 -9.00 -7.15
C TYR A 196 38.83 -9.18 -6.64
N GLY A 197 39.53 -10.13 -7.27
CA GLY A 197 40.93 -10.44 -6.98
C GLY A 197 41.10 -11.43 -5.83
N GLY A 198 42.30 -12.02 -5.76
CA GLY A 198 42.62 -13.05 -4.77
C GLY A 198 41.80 -14.34 -4.92
N HIS A 199 41.82 -15.15 -3.87
CA HIS A 199 41.00 -16.35 -3.70
C HIS A 199 40.22 -16.26 -2.37
N PRO A 200 39.19 -15.39 -2.30
CA PRO A 200 38.41 -15.24 -1.08
C PRO A 200 37.70 -16.56 -0.72
N VAL A 201 37.54 -16.80 0.57
CA VAL A 201 36.71 -17.91 1.08
C VAL A 201 35.39 -17.31 1.52
N ILE A 202 34.32 -17.62 0.80
CA ILE A 202 33.01 -16.99 0.98
C ILE A 202 32.03 -18.10 1.32
N ASN A 203 31.35 -18.04 2.46
CA ASN A 203 30.30 -18.97 2.81
C ASN A 203 29.07 -18.23 3.34
N TYR A 204 27.89 -18.82 3.13
CA TYR A 204 26.62 -18.31 3.63
C TYR A 204 26.44 -16.82 3.37
N SER A 205 26.83 -16.33 2.19
CA SER A 205 26.81 -14.90 1.87
C SER A 205 25.99 -14.62 0.62
N CYS A 206 25.33 -13.46 0.60
CA CYS A 206 24.57 -12.96 -0.53
C CYS A 206 25.43 -12.00 -1.36
N ILE A 207 25.65 -12.32 -2.63
CA ILE A 207 26.51 -11.53 -3.52
C ILE A 207 25.78 -11.26 -4.85
N GLU A 208 25.62 -10.00 -5.20
CA GLU A 208 24.99 -9.62 -6.46
C GLU A 208 25.73 -10.22 -7.66
N GLY A 209 24.95 -10.84 -8.57
CA GLY A 209 25.50 -11.50 -9.75
C GLY A 209 26.30 -12.77 -9.45
N TRP A 210 26.12 -13.38 -8.26
CA TRP A 210 26.82 -14.60 -7.86
C TRP A 210 26.76 -15.70 -8.94
N THR A 211 27.94 -16.07 -9.45
CA THR A 211 28.10 -17.10 -10.50
C THR A 211 28.42 -18.48 -9.92
N GLY A 212 28.82 -18.55 -8.64
CA GLY A 212 29.42 -19.73 -8.03
C GLY A 212 30.90 -19.96 -8.35
N GLU A 213 31.52 -19.18 -9.25
CA GLU A 213 32.92 -19.36 -9.67
C GLU A 213 33.95 -19.17 -8.54
N LEU A 214 33.61 -18.35 -7.53
CA LEU A 214 34.44 -18.12 -6.35
C LEU A 214 34.32 -19.25 -5.31
N GLY A 215 33.47 -20.25 -5.55
CA GLY A 215 33.31 -21.42 -4.69
C GLY A 215 32.59 -21.13 -3.36
N GLY A 216 32.87 -21.95 -2.34
CA GLY A 216 32.22 -21.86 -1.05
C GLY A 216 30.88 -22.60 -0.97
N ILE A 217 30.20 -22.47 0.17
CA ILE A 217 28.91 -23.13 0.46
C ILE A 217 27.87 -22.12 0.94
N GLY A 218 26.58 -22.39 0.70
CA GLY A 218 25.49 -21.56 1.23
C GLY A 218 25.37 -20.16 0.61
N ASN A 219 26.14 -19.83 -0.43
CA ASN A 219 26.10 -18.51 -1.05
C ASN A 219 24.92 -18.37 -2.01
N ILE A 220 24.31 -17.20 -2.03
CA ILE A 220 23.18 -16.85 -2.90
C ILE A 220 23.48 -15.56 -3.69
N GLY A 221 22.71 -15.31 -4.74
CA GLY A 221 22.78 -14.06 -5.52
C GLY A 221 21.42 -13.51 -5.89
N ALA A 222 20.38 -13.91 -5.15
CA ALA A 222 19.06 -13.32 -5.24
C ALA A 222 19.05 -11.97 -4.52
N ASP A 223 18.16 -11.07 -4.93
CA ASP A 223 18.02 -9.74 -4.33
C ASP A 223 17.76 -9.86 -2.82
N PRO A 224 18.58 -9.23 -1.94
CA PRO A 224 18.36 -9.25 -0.50
C PRO A 224 17.11 -8.47 -0.08
N CYS A 225 16.40 -7.81 -0.99
CA CYS A 225 15.17 -7.07 -0.71
C CYS A 225 15.36 -6.05 0.41
N PHE A 226 16.41 -5.22 0.33
CA PHE A 226 16.57 -4.12 1.28
C PHE A 226 15.42 -3.13 1.18
N VAL A 227 15.00 -2.55 2.31
CA VAL A 227 14.02 -1.43 2.37
C VAL A 227 14.42 -0.34 1.38
N LYS A 228 15.71 0.03 1.36
CA LYS A 228 16.24 0.99 0.40
C LYS A 228 17.73 0.77 0.13
N VAL A 229 18.06 0.40 -1.10
CA VAL A 229 19.46 0.32 -1.55
C VAL A 229 20.09 1.71 -1.57
N GLY A 230 21.22 1.88 -0.87
CA GLY A 230 22.05 3.08 -0.97
C GLY A 230 22.86 3.07 -2.26
N CYS A 231 23.09 4.24 -2.86
CA CYS A 231 23.87 4.32 -4.09
C CYS A 231 24.67 5.61 -4.19
N TRP A 232 25.87 5.46 -4.76
CA TRP A 232 26.68 6.56 -5.22
C TRP A 232 26.18 6.96 -6.62
N PHE A 233 25.89 8.24 -6.86
CA PHE A 233 25.24 8.67 -8.11
C PHE A 233 26.08 8.29 -9.35
N PRO A 234 25.47 7.74 -10.41
CA PRO A 234 26.14 7.45 -11.69
C PRO A 234 26.38 8.71 -12.56
N GLY A 235 26.19 9.91 -11.99
CA GLY A 235 26.20 11.19 -12.70
C GLY A 235 27.53 11.93 -12.76
N TYR A 236 28.63 11.34 -12.28
CA TYR A 236 29.94 12.02 -12.17
C TYR A 236 30.61 12.39 -13.52
N LEU A 237 29.87 12.33 -14.63
CA LEU A 237 30.30 12.91 -15.92
C LEU A 237 29.11 13.57 -16.64
N LYS A 238 28.49 14.60 -16.05
CA LYS A 238 27.96 15.79 -16.77
C LYS A 238 27.17 16.67 -15.80
N ASP A 239 27.76 17.82 -15.49
CA ASP A 239 27.15 19.02 -14.87
C ASP A 239 27.60 19.25 -13.42
N GLU A 240 28.57 20.16 -13.26
CA GLU A 240 29.11 20.64 -11.96
C GLU A 240 28.09 21.53 -11.20
N SER A 241 26.79 21.44 -11.51
CA SER A 241 25.73 22.27 -10.93
C SER A 241 24.61 21.52 -10.20
N SER A 242 24.65 20.19 -10.11
CA SER A 242 23.70 19.45 -9.26
C SER A 242 24.25 19.22 -7.86
N GLU A 243 23.48 19.63 -6.85
CA GLU A 243 23.70 19.34 -5.43
C GLU A 243 23.40 17.86 -5.09
N ASP A 244 23.80 16.92 -5.96
CA ASP A 244 23.42 15.51 -5.84
C ASP A 244 24.30 14.80 -4.80
N LEU A 245 23.91 14.96 -3.54
CA LEU A 245 24.49 14.26 -2.38
C LEU A 245 24.14 12.77 -2.42
N PRO A 246 25.06 11.86 -2.03
CA PRO A 246 24.85 10.40 -2.02
C PRO A 246 23.52 9.99 -1.39
N VAL A 247 22.85 8.99 -1.98
CA VAL A 247 21.59 8.46 -1.43
C VAL A 247 21.93 7.43 -0.37
N TRP A 248 21.68 7.79 0.89
CA TRP A 248 21.75 6.86 2.00
C TRP A 248 20.71 5.76 1.84
N GLY A 249 21.14 4.52 2.08
CA GLY A 249 20.29 3.35 2.09
C GLY A 249 19.68 3.08 3.46
N ASP A 250 18.72 2.17 3.46
CA ASP A 250 18.17 1.45 4.59
C ASP A 250 18.33 -0.04 4.28
N TYR A 251 19.21 -0.70 5.03
CA TYR A 251 19.70 -2.04 4.74
C TYR A 251 19.02 -3.12 5.57
N HIS A 252 17.92 -2.78 6.24
CA HIS A 252 17.00 -3.78 6.79
C HIS A 252 16.40 -4.60 5.65
N LEU A 253 16.22 -5.90 5.91
CA LEU A 253 15.60 -6.83 4.98
C LEU A 253 14.07 -6.63 5.02
N LEU A 254 13.40 -6.74 3.87
CA LEU A 254 11.94 -6.85 3.81
C LEU A 254 11.53 -8.32 3.99
N GLN A 255 10.28 -8.57 4.39
CA GLN A 255 9.76 -9.91 4.75
C GLN A 255 9.97 -10.97 3.66
N THR A 256 10.02 -10.59 2.38
CA THR A 256 10.24 -11.53 1.26
C THR A 256 11.72 -11.80 0.96
N SER A 257 12.64 -11.31 1.79
CA SER A 257 14.07 -11.41 1.54
C SER A 257 14.54 -12.87 1.55
N PRO A 258 15.33 -13.30 0.56
CA PRO A 258 15.96 -14.60 0.57
C PRO A 258 17.14 -14.68 1.55
N CYS A 259 17.48 -13.61 2.27
CA CYS A 259 18.59 -13.56 3.23
C CYS A 259 18.16 -13.86 4.66
N ILE A 260 16.85 -13.96 4.91
CA ILE A 260 16.25 -14.27 6.22
C ILE A 260 16.47 -15.76 6.54
N ASP A 261 16.88 -16.08 7.77
CA ASP A 261 16.97 -17.43 8.37
C ASP A 261 17.77 -18.48 7.57
N ILE A 262 18.75 -18.05 6.76
CA ILE A 262 19.53 -18.97 5.91
C ILE A 262 21.05 -18.88 6.07
N ALA A 263 21.56 -18.05 6.99
CA ALA A 263 22.98 -17.96 7.25
C ALA A 263 23.47 -19.09 8.19
N ASP A 264 24.72 -19.02 8.67
CA ASP A 264 25.29 -20.04 9.56
C ASP A 264 25.44 -19.54 10.99
N ASN A 265 24.67 -20.14 11.92
CA ASN A 265 24.76 -19.91 13.37
C ASN A 265 26.16 -20.23 13.92
N ASN A 266 26.91 -21.14 13.30
CA ASN A 266 28.30 -21.46 13.71
C ASN A 266 29.32 -20.48 13.14
N GLY A 267 28.91 -19.60 12.24
CA GLY A 267 29.70 -18.51 11.70
C GLY A 267 29.84 -17.31 12.63
N LEU A 268 28.96 -17.20 13.64
CA LEU A 268 28.98 -16.12 14.62
C LEU A 268 30.21 -16.24 15.56
N PRO A 269 30.94 -15.13 15.79
CA PRO A 269 32.14 -15.10 16.64
C PRO A 269 31.77 -14.96 18.13
N ASP A 270 32.81 -14.94 18.98
CA ASP A 270 32.67 -14.61 20.39
C ASP A 270 32.28 -13.11 20.58
N ASP A 271 31.47 -12.79 21.60
CA ASP A 271 31.12 -11.42 21.99
C ASP A 271 32.27 -10.72 22.73
N ILE A 272 33.36 -10.48 22.02
CA ILE A 272 34.54 -9.83 22.56
C ILE A 272 34.31 -8.39 23.04
N SER A 273 33.16 -7.78 22.69
CA SER A 273 32.81 -6.39 23.03
C SER A 273 31.81 -6.27 24.17
N ASP A 274 31.31 -7.38 24.73
CA ASP A 274 30.30 -7.38 25.80
C ASP A 274 29.07 -6.54 25.40
N LEU A 275 28.48 -6.88 24.24
CA LEU A 275 27.41 -6.10 23.62
C LEU A 275 26.12 -6.10 24.44
N ASP A 276 25.86 -7.15 25.21
CA ASP A 276 24.70 -7.24 26.10
C ASP A 276 24.97 -6.75 27.53
N GLY A 277 26.24 -6.52 27.88
CA GLY A 277 26.68 -5.98 29.16
C GLY A 277 26.56 -6.95 30.33
N ASP A 278 26.49 -8.26 30.06
CA ASP A 278 26.43 -9.29 31.08
C ASP A 278 27.82 -9.69 31.64
N GLY A 279 28.88 -9.30 30.94
CA GLY A 279 30.28 -9.51 31.28
C GLY A 279 30.91 -10.79 30.73
N GLU A 280 30.21 -11.60 29.94
CA GLU A 280 30.67 -12.88 29.38
C GLU A 280 31.14 -12.79 27.93
N THR A 281 32.40 -12.39 27.72
CA THR A 281 32.91 -12.08 26.37
C THR A 281 33.32 -13.28 25.49
N VAL A 282 32.99 -14.50 25.91
CA VAL A 282 33.34 -15.76 25.21
C VAL A 282 32.10 -16.54 24.79
N GLU A 283 30.93 -15.96 24.94
CA GLU A 283 29.72 -16.48 24.35
C GLU A 283 29.56 -16.00 22.91
N ARG A 284 28.60 -16.59 22.19
CA ARG A 284 28.33 -16.21 20.81
C ARG A 284 27.74 -14.81 20.77
N LEU A 285 28.20 -14.00 19.81
CA LEU A 285 27.69 -12.66 19.53
C LEU A 285 26.16 -12.58 19.64
N PRO A 286 25.61 -11.87 20.65
CA PRO A 286 24.19 -11.96 20.98
C PRO A 286 23.32 -11.11 20.05
N PHE A 287 23.85 -9.97 19.61
CA PHE A 287 23.06 -8.95 18.91
C PHE A 287 23.63 -8.53 17.56
N ASP A 288 22.75 -8.06 16.69
CA ASP A 288 23.07 -7.36 15.46
C ASP A 288 23.44 -5.89 15.73
N ILE A 289 23.53 -5.07 14.68
CA ILE A 289 23.86 -3.64 14.81
C ILE A 289 22.72 -2.81 15.45
N ASP A 290 21.47 -3.26 15.35
CA ASP A 290 20.27 -2.61 15.89
C ASP A 290 19.88 -3.14 17.27
N SER A 291 20.74 -3.98 17.85
CA SER A 291 20.55 -4.65 19.15
C SER A 291 19.45 -5.73 19.13
N ASN A 292 19.13 -6.27 17.97
CA ASN A 292 18.23 -7.41 17.83
C ASN A 292 18.98 -8.74 17.99
N PRO A 293 18.36 -9.80 18.56
CA PRO A 293 19.01 -11.09 18.76
C PRO A 293 19.47 -11.72 17.44
N ARG A 294 20.74 -12.12 17.32
CA ARG A 294 21.28 -12.78 16.11
C ARG A 294 20.67 -14.14 15.80
N ILE A 295 20.22 -14.85 16.82
CA ILE A 295 19.59 -16.17 16.63
C ILE A 295 18.13 -15.99 16.98
N PHE A 296 17.37 -15.58 15.98
CA PHE A 296 15.95 -15.33 16.01
C PHE A 296 15.29 -16.13 14.89
N ASP A 297 13.98 -16.34 14.97
CA ASP A 297 13.19 -17.05 13.95
C ASP A 297 12.35 -15.98 13.23
N GLY A 298 12.94 -15.36 12.22
CA GLY A 298 12.40 -14.22 11.49
C GLY A 298 11.31 -14.59 10.51
N ASP A 299 11.35 -15.79 9.92
CA ASP A 299 10.32 -16.32 9.01
C ASP A 299 9.24 -17.16 9.71
N ASN A 300 9.38 -17.38 11.02
CA ASN A 300 8.44 -18.07 11.91
C ASN A 300 8.21 -19.54 11.53
N ASP A 301 9.23 -20.21 10.99
CA ASP A 301 9.19 -21.64 10.66
C ASP A 301 9.53 -22.56 11.86
N ASN A 302 9.83 -21.98 13.03
CA ASN A 302 10.31 -22.61 14.28
C ASN A 302 11.77 -23.07 14.25
N ILE A 303 12.60 -22.56 13.33
CA ILE A 303 14.03 -22.87 13.23
C ILE A 303 14.82 -21.54 13.27
N PRO A 304 15.25 -21.07 14.45
CA PRO A 304 15.94 -19.79 14.54
C PRO A 304 17.34 -19.85 13.93
N VAL A 305 17.59 -19.03 12.92
CA VAL A 305 18.86 -18.94 12.19
C VAL A 305 19.24 -17.47 12.01
N VAL A 306 20.53 -17.16 12.05
CA VAL A 306 21.01 -15.80 11.74
C VAL A 306 20.72 -15.43 10.29
N ASP A 307 20.35 -14.17 10.09
CA ASP A 307 20.24 -13.57 8.76
C ASP A 307 21.60 -13.26 8.15
N MET A 308 21.65 -13.21 6.82
CA MET A 308 22.82 -12.65 6.15
C MET A 308 22.86 -11.13 6.33
N GLY A 309 24.06 -10.60 6.59
CA GLY A 309 24.31 -9.18 6.72
C GLY A 309 24.37 -8.69 8.17
N ALA A 310 24.35 -7.37 8.30
CA ALA A 310 24.54 -6.67 9.56
C ALA A 310 23.28 -6.52 10.42
N TYR A 311 22.10 -6.77 9.85
CA TYR A 311 20.79 -6.61 10.48
C TYR A 311 20.05 -7.94 10.43
N GLU A 312 19.32 -8.27 11.50
CA GLU A 312 18.30 -9.31 11.53
C GLU A 312 16.94 -8.73 11.13
N PHE A 313 16.11 -9.54 10.50
CA PHE A 313 14.72 -9.25 10.19
C PHE A 313 13.83 -9.58 11.37
N LEU A 314 13.01 -8.62 11.77
CA LEU A 314 11.99 -8.80 12.80
C LEU A 314 10.67 -8.36 12.20
N ASN A 315 9.74 -9.30 12.07
CA ASN A 315 8.42 -9.03 11.54
C ASN A 315 7.67 -8.02 12.42
N GLU A 316 7.25 -6.91 11.83
CA GLU A 316 6.35 -5.94 12.40
C GLU A 316 4.90 -6.31 12.06
N THR A 317 4.03 -6.31 13.07
CA THR A 317 2.63 -6.67 12.88
C THR A 317 1.93 -5.78 11.84
N PRO A 318 1.15 -6.35 10.89
CA PRO A 318 0.48 -5.56 9.86
C PRO A 318 -0.65 -4.69 10.44
N ILE A 319 -1.05 -3.67 9.69
CA ILE A 319 -2.06 -2.69 10.08
C ILE A 319 -3.30 -2.85 9.19
N ALA A 320 -4.42 -3.27 9.78
CA ALA A 320 -5.71 -3.30 9.11
C ALA A 320 -6.34 -1.90 9.02
N ASP A 321 -6.86 -1.57 7.85
CA ASP A 321 -7.75 -0.43 7.60
C ASP A 321 -9.00 -0.96 6.91
N ALA A 322 -10.13 -0.98 7.63
CA ALA A 322 -11.42 -1.46 7.14
C ALA A 322 -12.16 -0.43 6.27
N GLY A 323 -11.58 0.76 6.10
CA GLY A 323 -12.18 1.89 5.41
C GLY A 323 -13.15 2.70 6.29
N PRO A 324 -13.71 3.79 5.74
CA PRO A 324 -14.66 4.63 6.46
C PRO A 324 -16.03 3.96 6.58
N ASP A 325 -16.78 4.37 7.61
CA ASP A 325 -18.19 4.01 7.77
C ASP A 325 -19.00 4.31 6.50
N GLN A 326 -19.96 3.44 6.20
CA GLN A 326 -20.76 3.51 4.98
C GLN A 326 -22.25 3.60 5.28
N VAL A 327 -22.99 4.13 4.32
CA VAL A 327 -24.46 4.14 4.33
C VAL A 327 -24.95 3.34 3.12
N ALA A 328 -25.86 2.40 3.36
CA ALA A 328 -26.44 1.54 2.32
C ALA A 328 -27.96 1.61 2.34
N GLU A 329 -28.57 1.53 1.17
CA GLU A 329 -30.02 1.39 1.04
C GLU A 329 -30.43 -0.03 1.45
N CYS A 330 -31.50 -0.14 2.23
CA CYS A 330 -32.05 -1.43 2.65
C CYS A 330 -32.58 -2.23 1.46
N ALA A 331 -32.52 -3.55 1.61
CA ALA A 331 -33.10 -4.50 0.66
C ALA A 331 -33.59 -5.77 1.40
N CYS A 332 -34.08 -5.61 2.63
CA CYS A 332 -34.39 -6.71 3.54
C CYS A 332 -35.55 -7.60 3.06
N ASN A 333 -36.47 -7.08 2.26
CA ASN A 333 -37.57 -7.86 1.69
C ASN A 333 -37.21 -8.50 0.34
N THR A 334 -35.98 -8.27 -0.15
CA THR A 334 -35.47 -8.95 -1.34
C THR A 334 -34.83 -10.28 -0.98
N ALA A 335 -34.93 -11.29 -1.84
CA ALA A 335 -34.29 -12.59 -1.61
C ALA A 335 -32.74 -12.53 -1.56
N HIS A 336 -32.14 -11.36 -1.77
CA HIS A 336 -30.71 -11.15 -1.94
C HIS A 336 -30.07 -10.27 -0.84
N GLY A 337 -30.87 -9.69 0.07
CA GLY A 337 -30.42 -8.83 1.17
C GLY A 337 -29.69 -7.55 0.74
N THR A 338 -29.25 -6.75 1.71
CA THR A 338 -28.47 -5.53 1.45
C THR A 338 -27.03 -5.88 1.10
N LYS A 339 -26.59 -5.46 -0.09
CA LYS A 339 -25.23 -5.68 -0.57
C LYS A 339 -24.34 -4.49 -0.29
N VAL A 340 -23.14 -4.76 0.19
CA VAL A 340 -22.13 -3.74 0.54
C VAL A 340 -20.80 -4.16 -0.06
N ILE A 341 -20.05 -3.19 -0.57
CA ILE A 341 -18.67 -3.41 -0.99
C ILE A 341 -17.78 -2.93 0.15
N LEU A 342 -17.00 -3.85 0.71
CA LEU A 342 -15.99 -3.52 1.70
C LEU A 342 -14.70 -3.16 0.97
N ASP A 343 -13.87 -2.33 1.58
CA ASP A 343 -12.61 -1.90 0.99
C ASP A 343 -11.54 -1.83 2.07
N GLY A 344 -10.71 -2.87 2.12
CA GLY A 344 -9.56 -2.97 3.01
C GLY A 344 -8.25 -2.60 2.35
N THR A 345 -8.26 -2.08 1.11
CA THR A 345 -7.05 -1.93 0.28
C THR A 345 -6.04 -0.92 0.80
N ASN A 346 -6.41 -0.10 1.79
CA ASN A 346 -5.50 0.79 2.51
C ASN A 346 -4.76 0.10 3.67
N SER A 347 -5.08 -1.16 3.98
CA SER A 347 -4.29 -1.94 4.93
C SER A 347 -2.86 -2.06 4.44
N SER A 348 -1.91 -2.08 5.36
CA SER A 348 -0.49 -2.04 5.03
C SER A 348 0.32 -2.89 5.98
N ASP A 349 1.45 -3.36 5.48
CA ASP A 349 2.44 -4.09 6.24
C ASP A 349 3.71 -3.23 6.33
N PRO A 350 4.26 -2.97 7.54
CA PRO A 350 5.48 -2.16 7.67
C PRO A 350 6.69 -2.78 6.95
N ASP A 351 6.76 -4.11 6.86
CA ASP A 351 7.83 -4.86 6.18
C ASP A 351 7.55 -5.09 4.69
N HIS A 352 6.49 -4.46 4.18
CA HIS A 352 5.99 -4.58 2.81
C HIS A 352 5.67 -6.03 2.40
N GLY A 353 5.28 -6.83 3.37
CA GLY A 353 4.76 -8.18 3.21
C GLY A 353 3.46 -8.27 2.42
N PRO A 354 3.21 -9.40 1.73
CA PRO A 354 1.94 -9.64 1.07
C PRO A 354 0.81 -9.90 2.09
N LEU A 355 -0.25 -9.09 2.02
CA LEU A 355 -1.38 -9.23 2.94
C LEU A 355 -2.48 -10.18 2.43
N THR A 356 -3.03 -10.95 3.37
CA THR A 356 -4.32 -11.63 3.29
C THR A 356 -5.34 -10.93 4.17
N TYR A 357 -6.63 -11.05 3.83
CA TYR A 357 -7.69 -10.21 4.39
C TYR A 357 -8.85 -11.09 4.86
N THR A 358 -9.19 -11.02 6.14
CA THR A 358 -10.30 -11.76 6.73
C THR A 358 -11.32 -10.78 7.30
N TRP A 359 -12.52 -10.79 6.72
CA TRP A 359 -13.66 -10.01 7.18
C TRP A 359 -14.59 -10.88 8.00
N THR A 360 -15.02 -10.38 9.15
CA THR A 360 -16.02 -11.00 10.02
C THR A 360 -17.14 -10.01 10.33
N GLY A 361 -18.36 -10.53 10.44
CA GLY A 361 -19.55 -9.71 10.62
C GLY A 361 -20.82 -10.51 10.44
N PRO A 362 -22.00 -9.85 10.55
CA PRO A 362 -23.32 -10.46 10.38
C PRO A 362 -23.64 -10.71 8.89
N PHE A 363 -22.86 -11.60 8.27
CA PHE A 363 -23.03 -12.05 6.89
C PHE A 363 -23.66 -13.43 6.84
N LEU A 364 -24.29 -13.76 5.71
CA LEU A 364 -24.76 -15.14 5.44
C LEU A 364 -23.60 -16.14 5.32
N GLU A 365 -22.44 -15.69 4.85
CA GLU A 365 -21.20 -16.46 4.74
C GLU A 365 -20.11 -15.69 5.48
N SER A 366 -19.67 -16.16 6.64
CA SER A 366 -18.68 -15.49 7.50
C SER A 366 -17.71 -16.55 8.04
N PRO A 367 -16.38 -16.34 7.99
CA PRO A 367 -15.69 -15.17 7.47
C PRO A 367 -15.63 -15.10 5.92
N ILE A 368 -15.34 -13.91 5.39
CA ILE A 368 -15.11 -13.66 3.95
C ILE A 368 -13.66 -13.22 3.73
N GLN A 369 -13.10 -13.63 2.59
CA GLN A 369 -11.71 -13.35 2.23
C GLN A 369 -11.62 -12.31 1.10
N GLY A 370 -10.52 -11.55 1.09
CA GLY A 370 -10.15 -10.65 0.00
C GLY A 370 -10.10 -9.17 0.41
N ALA A 371 -9.36 -8.38 -0.36
CA ALA A 371 -9.13 -6.97 -0.05
C ALA A 371 -10.39 -6.10 -0.21
N ALA A 372 -11.22 -6.37 -1.23
CA ALA A 372 -12.45 -5.62 -1.48
C ALA A 372 -13.64 -6.54 -1.84
N PRO A 373 -14.11 -7.38 -0.91
CA PRO A 373 -15.21 -8.30 -1.18
C PRO A 373 -16.55 -7.57 -1.23
N THR A 374 -17.48 -8.11 -2.01
CA THR A 374 -18.91 -7.76 -1.90
C THR A 374 -19.58 -8.73 -0.95
N VAL A 375 -20.23 -8.20 0.09
CA VAL A 375 -20.90 -8.98 1.12
C VAL A 375 -22.41 -8.71 1.10
N THR A 376 -23.21 -9.70 1.52
CA THR A 376 -24.64 -9.52 1.78
C THR A 376 -24.85 -9.58 3.30
N LEU A 377 -25.43 -8.52 3.86
CA LEU A 377 -25.78 -8.44 5.28
C LEU A 377 -26.96 -9.37 5.59
N GLU A 378 -26.85 -10.15 6.67
CA GLU A 378 -27.95 -10.96 7.17
C GLU A 378 -29.09 -10.05 7.65
N GLY A 379 -30.30 -10.31 7.17
CA GLY A 379 -31.48 -9.47 7.42
C GLY A 379 -31.53 -8.19 6.59
N GLY A 380 -30.43 -7.45 6.44
CA GLY A 380 -30.34 -6.24 5.58
C GLY A 380 -31.38 -5.15 5.87
N CYS A 381 -31.98 -5.15 7.06
CA CYS A 381 -32.98 -4.17 7.48
C CYS A 381 -32.30 -2.87 7.92
N PRO A 382 -33.04 -1.75 8.02
CA PRO A 382 -32.51 -0.54 8.63
C PRO A 382 -31.89 -0.79 10.01
N GLY A 383 -30.67 -0.30 10.22
CA GLY A 383 -29.88 -0.58 11.41
C GLY A 383 -28.38 -0.40 11.20
N GLU A 384 -27.61 -0.51 12.29
CA GLU A 384 -26.15 -0.46 12.25
C GLU A 384 -25.57 -1.89 12.26
N TYR A 385 -24.63 -2.13 11.36
CA TYR A 385 -23.93 -3.40 11.20
C TYR A 385 -22.43 -3.16 11.37
N VAL A 386 -21.85 -3.72 12.42
CA VAL A 386 -20.40 -3.65 12.66
C VAL A 386 -19.72 -4.80 11.95
N ILE A 387 -18.70 -4.46 11.16
CA ILE A 387 -17.89 -5.39 10.40
C ILE A 387 -16.44 -5.21 10.83
N THR A 388 -15.73 -6.30 11.03
CA THR A 388 -14.34 -6.30 11.49
C THR A 388 -13.43 -6.89 10.43
N LEU A 389 -12.34 -6.18 10.12
CA LEU A 389 -11.23 -6.64 9.30
C LEU A 389 -10.05 -7.03 10.19
N VAL A 390 -9.46 -8.18 9.90
CA VAL A 390 -8.11 -8.57 10.33
C VAL A 390 -7.31 -8.90 9.07
N VAL A 391 -6.12 -8.33 8.94
CA VAL A 391 -5.17 -8.68 7.87
C VAL A 391 -4.02 -9.52 8.43
N ASN A 392 -3.39 -10.34 7.59
CA ASN A 392 -2.28 -11.21 7.96
C ASN A 392 -1.23 -11.21 6.85
N ASP A 393 0.03 -11.02 7.21
CA ASP A 393 1.20 -10.92 6.32
C ASP A 393 1.85 -12.28 5.99
N GLY A 394 1.28 -13.38 6.48
CA GLY A 394 1.84 -14.73 6.40
C GLY A 394 2.54 -15.21 7.67
N ILE A 395 2.89 -14.30 8.58
CA ILE A 395 3.58 -14.55 9.85
C ILE A 395 2.65 -14.23 11.04
N GLU A 396 2.06 -13.03 11.07
CA GLU A 396 1.24 -12.52 12.19
C GLU A 396 -0.06 -11.84 11.73
N ASN A 397 -1.07 -11.83 12.60
CA ASN A 397 -2.34 -11.12 12.38
C ASN A 397 -2.24 -9.68 12.89
N SER A 398 -2.87 -8.75 12.18
CA SER A 398 -3.09 -7.39 12.66
C SER A 398 -4.00 -7.35 13.90
N GLU A 399 -3.92 -6.24 14.63
CA GLU A 399 -5.04 -5.84 15.47
C GLU A 399 -6.32 -5.65 14.60
N PRO A 400 -7.51 -5.98 15.12
CA PRO A 400 -8.75 -5.83 14.35
C PRO A 400 -9.10 -4.36 14.11
N ASN A 401 -9.59 -4.04 12.91
CA ASN A 401 -10.14 -2.74 12.57
C ASN A 401 -11.63 -2.86 12.19
N GLU A 402 -12.46 -1.90 12.58
CA GLU A 402 -13.92 -1.97 12.40
C GLU A 402 -14.42 -0.90 11.44
N VAL A 403 -15.44 -1.27 10.66
CA VAL A 403 -16.25 -0.37 9.84
C VAL A 403 -17.72 -0.56 10.17
N VAL A 404 -18.46 0.55 10.31
CA VAL A 404 -19.90 0.52 10.56
C VAL A 404 -20.67 0.77 9.26
N ILE A 405 -21.59 -0.13 8.94
CA ILE A 405 -22.55 0.05 7.86
C ILE A 405 -23.89 0.45 8.44
N THR A 406 -24.33 1.67 8.11
CA THR A 406 -25.67 2.15 8.46
C THR A 406 -26.61 1.87 7.31
N VAL A 407 -27.52 0.93 7.51
CA VAL A 407 -28.57 0.63 6.55
C VAL A 407 -29.77 1.54 6.82
N VAL A 408 -30.26 2.21 5.77
CA VAL A 408 -31.37 3.16 5.83
C VAL A 408 -32.38 2.90 4.71
N ASP A 409 -33.60 3.37 4.91
CA ASP A 409 -34.64 3.41 3.88
C ASP A 409 -34.80 4.86 3.38
N THR A 410 -34.43 5.09 2.12
CA THR A 410 -34.58 6.37 1.43
C THR A 410 -35.42 6.26 0.16
N THR A 411 -35.80 5.04 -0.22
CA THR A 411 -36.58 4.78 -1.42
C THR A 411 -38.08 4.87 -1.10
N ARG A 412 -38.86 5.25 -2.11
CA ARG A 412 -40.31 5.38 -1.96
C ARG A 412 -40.98 4.08 -2.41
N PRO A 413 -42.15 3.71 -1.85
CA PRO A 413 -42.86 2.52 -2.27
C PRO A 413 -43.25 2.60 -3.75
N GLU A 414 -43.02 1.53 -4.50
CA GLU A 414 -43.58 1.33 -5.82
C GLU A 414 -45.10 1.12 -5.69
N PHE A 415 -45.89 1.98 -6.35
CA PHE A 415 -47.34 2.02 -6.18
C PHE A 415 -48.05 2.04 -7.53
N GLU A 416 -48.96 1.08 -7.74
CA GLU A 416 -49.92 1.07 -8.85
C GLU A 416 -51.36 1.13 -8.31
N LEU A 417 -52.20 1.95 -8.94
CA LEU A 417 -53.59 2.15 -8.57
C LEU A 417 -54.50 1.89 -9.77
N SER A 418 -55.57 1.14 -9.54
CA SER A 418 -56.67 0.97 -10.49
C SER A 418 -58.03 1.12 -9.80
N VAL A 419 -59.07 1.41 -10.57
CA VAL A 419 -60.44 1.61 -10.07
C VAL A 419 -61.44 0.89 -10.96
N MET A 420 -62.50 0.33 -10.37
CA MET A 420 -63.57 -0.35 -11.09
C MET A 420 -64.94 0.13 -10.57
N PRO A 421 -65.87 0.52 -11.44
CA PRO A 421 -65.73 0.68 -12.89
C PRO A 421 -64.91 1.93 -13.27
N THR A 422 -64.22 1.91 -14.42
CA THR A 422 -63.53 3.09 -15.00
C THR A 422 -64.45 4.00 -15.82
N MET A 423 -65.70 3.56 -16.06
CA MET A 423 -66.70 4.29 -16.82
C MET A 423 -68.10 4.07 -16.23
N LEU A 424 -68.86 5.15 -16.05
CA LEU A 424 -70.25 5.13 -15.61
C LEU A 424 -71.18 5.47 -16.77
N TRP A 425 -72.11 4.56 -17.06
CA TRP A 425 -73.13 4.76 -18.08
C TRP A 425 -74.40 3.95 -17.74
N PRO A 426 -75.62 4.47 -18.01
CA PRO A 426 -75.93 5.82 -18.51
C PRO A 426 -75.76 6.92 -17.45
N PRO A 427 -75.59 8.20 -17.85
CA PRO A 427 -75.57 9.36 -16.94
C PRO A 427 -76.97 9.58 -16.37
N ASN A 428 -77.31 8.81 -15.34
CA ASN A 428 -78.67 8.67 -14.79
C ASN A 428 -78.80 9.26 -13.38
N HIS A 429 -77.85 10.09 -12.96
CA HIS A 429 -77.81 10.78 -11.66
C HIS A 429 -77.70 9.85 -10.44
N LYS A 430 -77.44 8.56 -10.63
CA LYS A 430 -77.28 7.59 -9.53
C LYS A 430 -75.86 7.61 -9.00
N MET A 431 -75.73 7.47 -7.69
CA MET A 431 -74.46 7.17 -7.03
C MET A 431 -74.03 5.76 -7.43
N MET A 432 -72.80 5.64 -7.89
CA MET A 432 -72.18 4.38 -8.29
C MET A 432 -70.97 4.16 -7.40
N GLU A 433 -70.90 2.98 -6.78
CA GLU A 433 -69.74 2.57 -6.01
C GLU A 433 -68.54 2.36 -6.92
N ILE A 434 -67.40 2.91 -6.54
CA ILE A 434 -66.11 2.71 -7.17
C ILE A 434 -65.24 1.89 -6.22
N THR A 435 -64.81 0.72 -6.69
CA THR A 435 -63.90 -0.15 -5.97
C THR A 435 -62.46 0.14 -6.42
N PRO A 436 -61.64 0.78 -5.58
CA PRO A 436 -60.20 0.89 -5.83
C PRO A 436 -59.52 -0.45 -5.60
N SER A 437 -58.46 -0.73 -6.35
CA SER A 437 -57.53 -1.81 -6.09
C SER A 437 -56.11 -1.35 -6.41
N TRP A 438 -55.13 -1.86 -5.66
CA TRP A 438 -53.75 -1.44 -5.78
C TRP A 438 -52.77 -2.58 -5.56
N THR A 439 -51.55 -2.37 -6.06
CA THR A 439 -50.36 -3.10 -5.68
C THR A 439 -49.36 -2.09 -5.12
N VAL A 440 -48.79 -2.43 -3.97
CA VAL A 440 -47.69 -1.68 -3.36
C VAL A 440 -46.55 -2.64 -3.09
N ARG A 441 -45.34 -2.21 -3.42
CA ARG A 441 -44.10 -2.93 -3.13
C ARG A 441 -43.09 -1.94 -2.59
N ASP A 442 -42.35 -2.36 -1.59
CA ASP A 442 -41.22 -1.62 -1.07
C ASP A 442 -40.16 -2.63 -0.61
N ASP A 443 -38.90 -2.32 -0.88
CA ASP A 443 -37.79 -3.24 -0.62
C ASP A 443 -37.49 -3.38 0.87
N CYS A 444 -38.02 -2.46 1.69
CA CYS A 444 -37.75 -2.33 3.11
C CYS A 444 -39.01 -2.46 3.98
N ASP A 445 -40.17 -2.08 3.44
CA ASP A 445 -41.48 -2.20 4.09
C ASP A 445 -42.45 -3.10 3.30
N ALA A 446 -42.69 -4.32 3.79
CA ALA A 446 -43.62 -5.25 3.14
C ALA A 446 -45.10 -4.79 3.21
N SER A 447 -45.41 -3.71 3.94
CA SER A 447 -46.75 -3.29 4.34
C SER A 447 -46.99 -1.77 4.34
N ALA A 448 -46.43 -1.04 3.36
CA ALA A 448 -46.65 0.40 3.24
C ALA A 448 -48.15 0.79 3.26
N ASP A 449 -48.49 1.85 4.02
CA ASP A 449 -49.85 2.29 4.29
C ASP A 449 -50.45 3.02 3.08
N VAL A 450 -51.64 2.59 2.65
CA VAL A 450 -52.35 3.18 1.51
C VAL A 450 -53.58 3.93 1.98
N SER A 451 -53.60 5.24 1.72
CA SER A 451 -54.69 6.12 2.13
C SER A 451 -55.22 6.97 0.98
N LEU A 452 -56.53 7.23 1.01
CA LEU A 452 -57.20 8.12 0.06
C LEU A 452 -56.76 9.57 0.34
N VAL A 453 -56.25 10.25 -0.68
CA VAL A 453 -55.80 11.65 -0.59
C VAL A 453 -56.92 12.59 -1.01
N SER A 454 -57.51 12.35 -2.17
CA SER A 454 -58.55 13.22 -2.72
C SER A 454 -59.38 12.52 -3.78
N ILE A 455 -60.61 12.98 -3.94
CA ILE A 455 -61.43 12.72 -5.11
C ILE A 455 -61.86 14.08 -5.64
N VAL A 456 -61.58 14.35 -6.90
CA VAL A 456 -61.97 15.61 -7.55
C VAL A 456 -62.71 15.30 -8.85
N ALA A 457 -63.75 16.07 -9.14
CA ALA A 457 -64.36 16.09 -10.46
C ALA A 457 -63.76 17.26 -11.24
N HIS A 458 -63.42 17.05 -12.51
CA HIS A 458 -62.92 18.16 -13.34
C HIS A 458 -64.01 19.18 -13.70
N GLU A 459 -65.28 18.83 -13.48
CA GLU A 459 -66.44 19.73 -13.56
C GLU A 459 -66.88 20.07 -12.13
N GLY A 460 -67.29 21.32 -11.87
CA GLY A 460 -67.82 21.70 -10.55
C GLY A 460 -69.14 21.00 -10.22
N ASP A 461 -69.39 20.83 -8.91
CA ASP A 461 -70.56 20.17 -8.29
C ASP A 461 -71.91 20.82 -8.70
N ASP A 462 -71.87 22.00 -9.32
CA ASP A 462 -73.05 22.84 -9.58
C ASP A 462 -72.93 23.62 -10.91
N THR A 463 -72.64 22.92 -12.02
CA THR A 463 -72.68 23.54 -13.36
C THR A 463 -74.06 23.43 -14.00
N ILE A 464 -74.54 24.54 -14.56
CA ILE A 464 -75.93 24.79 -15.01
C ILE A 464 -76.39 23.75 -16.06
N GLY A 465 -77.44 22.98 -15.74
CA GLY A 465 -78.08 21.98 -16.61
C GLY A 465 -78.94 21.00 -15.81
N GLU A 466 -80.01 20.48 -16.41
CA GLU A 466 -81.31 20.05 -15.83
C GLU A 466 -81.32 18.84 -14.85
N GLY A 467 -80.37 18.78 -13.92
CA GLY A 467 -80.22 17.72 -12.91
C GLY A 467 -79.84 18.22 -11.51
N HIS A 468 -79.11 19.34 -11.37
CA HIS A 468 -78.79 20.06 -10.11
C HIS A 468 -78.79 19.19 -8.84
N THR A 469 -78.00 18.12 -8.82
CA THR A 469 -77.78 17.35 -7.60
C THR A 469 -76.43 17.73 -7.01
N SER A 470 -76.46 18.32 -5.81
CA SER A 470 -75.26 18.59 -5.02
C SER A 470 -74.70 17.29 -4.43
N ASN A 471 -73.40 17.25 -4.11
CA ASN A 471 -72.68 16.08 -3.60
C ASN A 471 -72.53 14.97 -4.65
N ASP A 472 -71.71 15.24 -5.67
CA ASP A 472 -71.35 14.27 -6.71
C ASP A 472 -70.35 13.21 -6.26
N ILE A 473 -69.76 13.40 -5.08
CA ILE A 473 -68.78 12.52 -4.45
C ILE A 473 -69.25 12.26 -3.02
N GLU A 474 -69.42 10.99 -2.66
CA GLU A 474 -69.72 10.55 -1.30
C GLU A 474 -68.68 9.50 -0.86
N ILE A 475 -68.18 9.63 0.37
CA ILE A 475 -67.28 8.66 0.99
C ILE A 475 -68.01 8.08 2.21
N GLY A 476 -68.23 6.77 2.20
CA GLY A 476 -68.87 6.04 3.30
C GLY A 476 -67.98 6.01 4.55
N ASN A 477 -68.58 5.76 5.71
CA ASN A 477 -67.86 5.61 6.99
C ASN A 477 -66.92 4.38 7.01
N ASP A 478 -67.13 3.45 6.09
CA ASP A 478 -66.31 2.26 5.82
C ASP A 478 -65.26 2.49 4.72
N GLY A 479 -65.17 3.70 4.17
CA GLY A 479 -64.24 4.05 3.10
C GLY A 479 -64.75 3.75 1.69
N SER A 480 -65.97 3.22 1.52
CA SER A 480 -66.54 3.01 0.18
C SER A 480 -66.70 4.34 -0.55
N ILE A 481 -66.19 4.39 -1.78
CA ILE A 481 -66.24 5.58 -2.64
C ILE A 481 -67.48 5.47 -3.52
N PHE A 482 -68.32 6.50 -3.49
CA PHE A 482 -69.43 6.63 -4.43
C PHE A 482 -69.25 7.91 -5.23
N VAL A 483 -69.34 7.81 -6.54
CA VAL A 483 -69.37 8.98 -7.42
C VAL A 483 -70.62 8.94 -8.29
N ARG A 484 -71.18 10.10 -8.59
CA ARG A 484 -72.43 10.19 -9.34
C ARG A 484 -72.21 9.90 -10.81
N SER A 485 -73.04 9.04 -11.39
CA SER A 485 -73.16 8.91 -12.86
C SER A 485 -73.91 10.11 -13.41
N GLU A 486 -73.29 11.29 -13.35
CA GLU A 486 -73.80 12.59 -13.82
C GLU A 486 -72.68 13.36 -14.52
N ARG A 487 -73.07 14.23 -15.46
CA ARG A 487 -72.17 15.09 -16.24
C ARG A 487 -72.93 16.31 -16.78
N SER A 488 -72.22 17.40 -17.06
CA SER A 488 -72.81 18.58 -17.71
C SER A 488 -73.33 18.27 -19.12
N GLY A 489 -74.48 18.85 -19.49
CA GLY A 489 -75.05 18.74 -20.84
C GLY A 489 -74.23 19.41 -21.94
N ASN A 490 -73.33 20.33 -21.57
CA ASN A 490 -72.66 21.25 -22.48
C ASN A 490 -71.17 20.93 -22.73
N ASN A 491 -70.62 19.91 -22.05
CA ASN A 491 -69.20 19.54 -22.07
C ASN A 491 -68.97 18.11 -22.60
N MET A 492 -67.70 17.67 -22.67
CA MET A 492 -67.30 16.35 -23.19
C MET A 492 -67.64 15.14 -22.29
N GLY A 493 -68.18 15.37 -21.09
CA GLY A 493 -68.45 14.35 -20.07
C GLY A 493 -67.67 14.64 -18.79
N ARG A 494 -68.01 13.98 -17.68
CA ARG A 494 -67.33 14.15 -16.38
C ARG A 494 -66.20 13.13 -16.21
N ILE A 495 -65.15 13.51 -15.48
CA ILE A 495 -64.06 12.63 -15.06
C ILE A 495 -63.85 12.91 -13.59
N TYR A 496 -63.99 11.87 -12.79
CA TYR A 496 -63.54 11.84 -11.41
C TYR A 496 -62.09 11.35 -11.40
N ILE A 497 -61.22 12.10 -10.74
CA ILE A 497 -59.83 11.75 -10.50
C ILE A 497 -59.74 11.34 -9.03
N ILE A 498 -59.51 10.05 -8.80
CA ILE A 498 -59.37 9.45 -7.47
C ILE A 498 -57.88 9.30 -7.20
N THR A 499 -57.38 9.99 -6.18
CA THR A 499 -55.96 10.03 -5.82
C THR A 499 -55.74 9.32 -4.50
N TYR A 500 -54.83 8.34 -4.52
CA TYR A 500 -54.33 7.66 -3.33
C TYR A 500 -52.84 7.96 -3.14
N GLN A 501 -52.37 7.79 -1.91
CA GLN A 501 -50.95 7.75 -1.56
C GLN A 501 -50.61 6.41 -0.91
N ALA A 502 -49.40 5.94 -1.15
CA ALA A 502 -48.71 4.92 -0.37
C ALA A 502 -47.59 5.60 0.43
N VAL A 503 -47.46 5.28 1.71
CA VAL A 503 -46.45 5.80 2.63
C VAL A 503 -45.80 4.62 3.36
N ASP A 504 -44.48 4.48 3.27
CA ASP A 504 -43.75 3.46 4.04
C ASP A 504 -43.60 3.85 5.53
N GLU A 505 -43.06 2.94 6.33
CA GLU A 505 -42.82 3.11 7.78
C GLU A 505 -41.93 4.33 8.12
N VAL A 506 -40.97 4.68 7.26
CA VAL A 506 -40.04 5.81 7.48
C VAL A 506 -40.63 7.13 6.98
N GLY A 507 -41.68 7.06 6.16
CA GLY A 507 -42.48 8.17 5.68
C GLY A 507 -42.20 8.60 4.23
N ASN A 508 -41.44 7.84 3.43
CA ASN A 508 -41.32 8.12 1.99
C ASN A 508 -42.67 7.85 1.30
N ARG A 509 -42.94 8.56 0.20
CA ARG A 509 -44.30 8.67 -0.34
C ARG A 509 -44.37 8.51 -1.84
N SER A 510 -45.37 7.76 -2.28
CA SER A 510 -45.79 7.64 -3.68
C SER A 510 -47.26 7.99 -3.84
N VAL A 511 -47.58 8.83 -4.83
CA VAL A 511 -48.95 9.24 -5.12
C VAL A 511 -49.35 8.71 -6.50
N ARG A 512 -50.57 8.18 -6.61
CA ARG A 512 -51.16 7.73 -7.88
C ARG A 512 -52.60 8.18 -7.99
N SER A 513 -53.03 8.41 -9.22
CA SER A 513 -54.42 8.79 -9.52
C SER A 513 -55.00 7.86 -10.58
N ALA A 514 -56.27 7.55 -10.45
CA ALA A 514 -57.04 6.78 -11.41
C ALA A 514 -58.33 7.52 -11.78
N ASN A 515 -58.74 7.38 -13.04
CA ASN A 515 -59.84 8.14 -13.62
C ASN A 515 -61.11 7.29 -13.76
N VAL A 516 -62.25 7.84 -13.35
CA VAL A 516 -63.59 7.31 -13.64
C VAL A 516 -64.32 8.30 -14.54
N SER A 517 -64.76 7.85 -15.72
CA SER A 517 -65.37 8.69 -16.74
C SER A 517 -66.90 8.55 -16.79
N VAL A 518 -67.60 9.67 -16.97
CA VAL A 518 -69.04 9.73 -17.30
C VAL A 518 -69.15 10.43 -18.66
N PRO A 519 -68.97 9.70 -19.77
CA PRO A 519 -68.87 10.31 -21.10
C PRO A 519 -70.20 10.91 -21.57
N HIS A 520 -70.13 11.94 -22.43
CA HIS A 520 -71.34 12.55 -23.02
C HIS A 520 -72.02 11.64 -24.04
N GLU A 521 -71.23 10.91 -24.83
CA GLU A 521 -71.68 9.90 -25.80
C GLU A 521 -71.18 8.50 -25.41
N PHE A 522 -72.08 7.51 -25.41
CA PHE A 522 -71.68 6.09 -25.28
C PHE A 522 -71.09 5.60 -26.60
N LYS A 523 -69.83 5.90 -26.84
CA LYS A 523 -69.03 5.14 -27.78
C LYS A 523 -68.51 3.92 -27.02
N LEU A 524 -69.02 2.74 -27.38
CA LEU A 524 -68.39 1.49 -27.00
C LEU A 524 -66.96 1.53 -27.55
N LEU A 525 -65.99 1.96 -26.75
CA LEU A 525 -64.58 1.89 -27.11
C LEU A 525 -64.16 0.42 -26.99
N ALA A 526 -64.58 -0.39 -27.97
CA ALA A 526 -63.76 -1.51 -28.39
C ALA A 526 -62.47 -0.89 -28.93
N ARG A 527 -61.41 -0.90 -28.10
CA ARG A 527 -60.00 -0.58 -28.43
C ARG A 527 -59.82 0.47 -29.54
N ILE A 528 -59.59 1.73 -29.15
CA ILE A 528 -58.99 2.71 -30.09
C ILE A 528 -57.78 3.37 -29.44
N GLY A 529 -56.69 2.59 -29.43
CA GLY A 529 -55.35 3.03 -29.82
C GLY A 529 -54.88 1.94 -30.78
N GLU A 530 -55.33 1.94 -32.03
CA GLU A 530 -54.66 2.67 -33.10
C GLU A 530 -55.52 3.74 -33.79
N ARG A 531 -54.81 4.76 -34.32
CA ARG A 531 -55.22 5.73 -35.35
C ARG A 531 -56.11 6.90 -34.93
N TRP A 532 -55.45 7.96 -34.45
CA TRP A 532 -55.66 9.33 -34.94
C TRP A 532 -54.32 10.07 -35.04
N LEU A 533 -53.61 9.88 -36.15
CA LEU A 533 -52.65 10.85 -36.67
C LEU A 533 -52.75 10.77 -38.20
N CYS A 534 -53.42 11.74 -38.81
CA CYS A 534 -53.24 12.01 -40.23
C CYS A 534 -53.11 13.51 -40.46
N ARG A 535 -51.96 13.84 -41.07
CA ARG A 535 -51.60 15.03 -41.86
C ARG A 535 -51.07 16.26 -41.14
N SER A 536 -49.74 16.29 -41.02
CA SER A 536 -48.94 17.30 -41.75
C SER A 536 -47.51 16.81 -41.99
N ASN A 537 -47.18 16.68 -43.29
CA ASN A 537 -45.86 16.79 -43.93
C ASN A 537 -44.70 15.81 -43.63
N ASN A 538 -44.41 14.98 -44.66
CA ASN A 538 -43.09 14.56 -45.15
C ASN A 538 -41.97 14.27 -44.14
N ILE A 539 -41.87 13.01 -43.68
CA ILE A 539 -40.57 12.35 -43.41
C ILE A 539 -40.71 10.86 -43.80
N ASN A 540 -39.85 10.41 -44.71
CA ASN A 540 -39.62 8.98 -44.99
C ASN A 540 -38.71 8.41 -43.90
N VAL A 541 -39.07 7.27 -43.30
CA VAL A 541 -38.14 6.41 -42.55
C VAL A 541 -38.39 4.94 -42.97
N PRO A 542 -37.34 4.12 -43.18
CA PRO A 542 -37.40 2.89 -43.99
C PRO A 542 -38.01 1.68 -43.27
N GLU A 543 -38.46 0.72 -44.08
CA GLU A 543 -38.75 -0.67 -43.68
C GLU A 543 -37.49 -1.32 -43.10
N ASP A 544 -37.59 -1.87 -41.88
CA ASP A 544 -37.13 -3.22 -41.52
C ASP A 544 -37.13 -3.41 -39.99
N LEU A 545 -38.00 -4.33 -39.51
CA LEU A 545 -37.72 -5.37 -38.50
C LEU A 545 -39.05 -5.89 -37.91
N ASN A 546 -39.45 -7.06 -38.40
CA ASN A 546 -40.49 -7.90 -37.83
C ASN A 546 -39.88 -8.89 -36.81
N SER A 547 -40.77 -9.33 -35.92
CA SER A 547 -40.74 -10.49 -35.01
C SER A 547 -39.94 -10.37 -33.70
N ASP A 548 -40.76 -10.39 -32.63
CA ASP A 548 -40.52 -10.80 -31.24
C ASP A 548 -40.04 -9.75 -30.23
N GLY A 549 -40.94 -9.34 -29.33
CA GLY A 549 -40.60 -8.68 -28.07
C GLY A 549 -41.50 -7.50 -27.71
N ILE A 550 -42.31 -7.67 -26.67
CA ILE A 550 -43.16 -6.65 -26.03
C ILE A 550 -42.26 -5.55 -25.45
N VAL A 551 -42.44 -4.30 -25.88
CA VAL A 551 -41.78 -3.12 -25.31
C VAL A 551 -42.85 -2.20 -24.71
N ASN A 552 -42.70 -1.93 -23.42
CA ASN A 552 -43.49 -1.01 -22.60
C ASN A 552 -43.28 0.43 -23.06
N LEU A 553 -44.36 1.13 -23.40
CA LEU A 553 -44.34 2.56 -23.72
C LEU A 553 -44.55 3.37 -22.43
N MET A 554 -43.48 3.51 -21.66
CA MET A 554 -43.37 4.51 -20.60
C MET A 554 -41.97 5.10 -20.65
N ASP A 555 -41.73 5.97 -21.63
CA ASP A 555 -40.67 6.99 -21.63
C ASP A 555 -40.82 7.82 -22.91
N ILE A 556 -41.34 9.04 -22.77
CA ILE A 556 -41.05 10.27 -23.55
C ILE A 556 -41.97 11.36 -22.97
N ALA A 557 -41.43 12.17 -22.06
CA ALA A 557 -41.87 13.55 -21.84
C ALA A 557 -40.89 14.31 -20.93
N ILE A 558 -39.68 14.61 -21.41
CA ILE A 558 -38.93 15.79 -20.93
C ILE A 558 -38.36 16.50 -22.15
N PHE A 559 -39.00 17.61 -22.52
CA PHE A 559 -38.42 18.88 -22.98
C PHE A 559 -39.47 19.64 -23.80
N SER A 560 -40.15 20.59 -23.17
CA SER A 560 -40.23 21.97 -23.68
C SER A 560 -41.21 22.80 -22.83
N ASN A 561 -40.64 23.59 -21.92
CA ASN A 561 -41.24 24.84 -21.46
C ASN A 561 -40.32 25.97 -21.95
N ASN A 562 -40.82 26.84 -22.85
CA ASN A 562 -40.62 28.30 -22.82
C ASN A 562 -41.23 29.02 -24.06
N TRP A 563 -42.47 29.49 -23.87
CA TRP A 563 -43.05 30.82 -24.15
C TRP A 563 -42.57 31.74 -25.33
N ILE A 564 -43.58 32.26 -26.05
CA ILE A 564 -43.78 33.62 -26.65
C ILE A 564 -42.85 34.09 -27.78
N ARG A 565 -43.38 34.13 -29.02
CA ARG A 565 -44.02 35.32 -29.63
C ARG A 565 -44.89 34.94 -30.82
#